data_AF-A0A1H7U360-F1
#
_entry.id   AF-A0A1H7U360-F1
#
_cell.length_a   1.000
_cell.length_b   1.000
_cell.length_c   1.000
_cell.angle_alpha   90.00
_cell.angle_beta   90.00
_cell.angle_gamma   90.00
#
_symmetry.space_group_name_H-M   'P 1'
#
loop_
_entity.id
_entity.type
_entity.pdbx_description
1 polymer ?
#
loop_
_entity_poly.entity_id
_entity_poly.type
_entity_poly.pdbx_seq_one_letter_code
_entity_poly.pdbx_strand_id
1 'polypeptide(L)'
;MNLKKCEKCNSKKLQKYGYKQGKQRYKCNSCNYQFIYKNKPKIDQIWNDYVYGKQTYKQLAQKYNYSSKTIQRKLKSHQIKVSNKTSRSVVLIIDTTYFKQSFGVMLFTDAYTGENLLKYYVKNENNYLYLKGIDELLLQGFIIKGIVCDGRRGLIKSLSFYPVQFCQFHQVKIIQRYLSKRSKQPTVKDLWLITNLLTQVTEIQFKDFLEQWFDEYEDYYNECTLNPETGKSHYTHRRLRSAFRSLKTNLSYLFTYQKYPTLNIPNTSNKIEGSFAHLKQKLRCHNGLKLKQKMKLIDEILGC
;
A
#
# COMPACT_ATOMS: atom_id res chain seq x y z
N MET A 1 -43.63 9.40 10.78
CA MET A 1 -43.54 8.26 11.72
C MET A 1 -43.38 6.95 10.95
N ASN A 2 -42.26 6.23 11.12
CA ASN A 2 -42.10 4.91 10.50
C ASN A 2 -43.10 3.92 11.14
N LEU A 3 -44.14 3.54 10.40
CA LEU A 3 -45.12 2.53 10.83
C LEU A 3 -44.41 1.18 11.02
N LYS A 4 -44.49 0.65 12.24
CA LYS A 4 -43.98 -0.66 12.63
C LYS A 4 -44.66 -1.76 11.76
N LYS A 5 -43.87 -2.60 11.06
CA LYS A 5 -44.32 -3.78 10.27
C LYS A 5 -43.82 -5.13 10.82
N CYS A 6 -44.63 -6.18 10.73
CA CYS A 6 -44.26 -7.53 11.16
C CYS A 6 -42.94 -8.01 10.54
N GLU A 7 -41.98 -8.50 11.36
CA GLU A 7 -40.68 -9.02 10.87
C GLU A 7 -40.80 -10.25 9.95
N LYS A 8 -41.94 -10.96 9.97
CA LYS A 8 -42.15 -12.19 9.18
C LYS A 8 -42.94 -11.96 7.88
N CYS A 9 -44.03 -11.19 7.92
CA CYS A 9 -44.94 -11.03 6.77
C CYS A 9 -45.13 -9.57 6.33
N ASN A 10 -44.38 -8.62 6.90
CA ASN A 10 -44.44 -7.19 6.57
C ASN A 10 -45.82 -6.50 6.77
N SER A 11 -46.81 -7.20 7.34
CA SER A 11 -48.13 -6.64 7.67
C SER A 11 -48.03 -5.53 8.71
N LYS A 12 -48.88 -4.50 8.55
CA LYS A 12 -49.03 -3.39 9.49
C LYS A 12 -49.97 -3.73 10.66
N LYS A 13 -50.67 -4.88 10.62
CA LYS A 13 -51.63 -5.32 11.65
C LYS A 13 -50.87 -5.89 12.86
N LEU A 14 -50.44 -5.01 13.77
CA LEU A 14 -49.67 -5.36 14.96
C LEU A 14 -50.42 -4.98 16.24
N GLN A 15 -50.39 -5.88 17.22
CA GLN A 15 -50.97 -5.68 18.55
C GLN A 15 -49.86 -5.77 19.61
N LYS A 16 -49.93 -4.93 20.66
CA LYS A 16 -49.07 -5.05 21.85
C LYS A 16 -49.41 -6.35 22.58
N TYR A 17 -48.41 -7.15 22.93
CA TYR A 17 -48.59 -8.51 23.46
C TYR A 17 -47.74 -8.75 24.71
N GLY A 18 -47.98 -7.94 25.75
CA GLY A 18 -47.25 -8.02 27.03
C GLY A 18 -45.77 -7.62 26.94
N TYR A 19 -45.03 -7.92 28.01
CA TYR A 19 -43.61 -7.59 28.16
C TYR A 19 -42.77 -8.86 28.35
N LYS A 20 -41.51 -8.83 27.90
CA LYS A 20 -40.51 -9.85 28.24
C LYS A 20 -39.18 -9.16 28.50
N GLN A 21 -38.58 -9.44 29.67
CA GLN A 21 -37.37 -8.76 30.14
C GLN A 21 -37.50 -7.23 30.09
N GLY A 22 -38.65 -6.69 30.54
CA GLY A 22 -38.94 -5.25 30.54
C GLY A 22 -39.21 -4.62 29.17
N LYS A 23 -39.20 -5.38 28.07
CA LYS A 23 -39.42 -4.86 26.70
C LYS A 23 -40.78 -5.26 26.15
N GLN A 24 -41.47 -4.30 25.53
CA GLN A 24 -42.77 -4.51 24.88
C GLN A 24 -42.65 -5.53 23.74
N ARG A 25 -43.46 -6.59 23.82
CA ARG A 25 -43.66 -7.54 22.73
C ARG A 25 -44.82 -7.11 21.85
N TYR A 26 -44.78 -7.53 20.60
CA TYR A 26 -45.81 -7.33 19.60
C TYR A 26 -46.19 -8.68 19.00
N LYS A 27 -47.48 -8.87 18.70
CA LYS A 27 -48.02 -10.00 17.94
C LYS A 27 -48.57 -9.47 16.62
N CYS A 28 -48.28 -10.14 15.52
CA CYS A 28 -48.90 -9.83 14.24
C CYS A 28 -50.23 -10.55 14.09
N ASN A 29 -51.30 -9.83 13.79
CA ASN A 29 -52.63 -10.41 13.64
C ASN A 29 -52.82 -11.13 12.29
N SER A 30 -51.93 -10.92 11.32
CA SER A 30 -51.97 -11.61 10.02
C SER A 30 -51.28 -12.98 10.02
N CYS A 31 -50.22 -13.17 10.81
CA CYS A 31 -49.43 -14.41 10.80
C CYS A 31 -49.15 -14.98 12.19
N ASN A 32 -49.77 -14.41 13.23
CA ASN A 32 -49.60 -14.75 14.64
C ASN A 32 -48.15 -14.70 15.18
N TYR A 33 -47.19 -14.19 14.40
CA TYR A 33 -45.80 -14.09 14.81
C TYR A 33 -45.61 -13.09 15.96
N GLN A 34 -44.94 -13.53 17.03
CA GLN A 34 -44.67 -12.73 18.22
C GLN A 34 -43.20 -12.30 18.23
N PHE A 35 -42.93 -11.01 18.38
CA PHE A 35 -41.58 -10.47 18.32
C PHE A 35 -41.43 -9.21 19.19
N ILE A 36 -40.19 -8.76 19.41
CA ILE A 36 -39.88 -7.51 20.09
C ILE A 36 -39.19 -6.62 19.07
N TYR A 37 -39.68 -5.40 18.87
CA TYR A 37 -38.95 -4.44 18.04
C TYR A 37 -37.60 -4.13 18.65
N LYS A 38 -36.55 -4.50 17.94
CA LYS A 38 -35.20 -4.01 18.18
C LYS A 38 -34.90 -3.01 17.09
N ASN A 39 -34.57 -1.78 17.45
CA ASN A 39 -34.02 -0.85 16.47
C ASN A 39 -32.64 -1.41 16.06
N LYS A 40 -32.58 -2.11 14.93
CA LYS A 40 -31.37 -2.79 14.47
C LYS A 40 -30.58 -1.77 13.64
N PRO A 41 -29.41 -1.30 14.09
CA PRO A 41 -28.55 -0.48 13.25
C PRO A 41 -28.21 -1.22 11.96
N LYS A 42 -28.14 -0.49 10.84
CA LYS A 42 -27.71 -1.03 9.56
C LYS A 42 -26.29 -1.58 9.69
N ILE A 43 -26.03 -2.74 9.11
CA ILE A 43 -24.71 -3.40 9.21
C ILE A 43 -23.62 -2.48 8.63
N ASP A 44 -23.94 -1.77 7.55
CA ASP A 44 -23.03 -0.83 6.88
C ASP A 44 -22.61 0.32 7.81
N GLN A 45 -23.50 0.78 8.69
CA GLN A 45 -23.18 1.82 9.66
C GLN A 45 -22.21 1.30 10.73
N ILE A 46 -22.43 0.09 11.24
CA ILE A 46 -21.51 -0.57 12.18
C ILE A 46 -20.14 -0.80 11.52
N TRP A 47 -20.13 -1.18 10.23
CA TRP A 47 -18.92 -1.37 9.45
C TRP A 47 -18.15 -0.06 9.27
N ASN A 48 -18.83 1.02 8.89
CA ASN A 48 -18.21 2.33 8.72
C ASN A 48 -17.60 2.88 10.01
N ASP A 49 -18.32 2.77 11.13
CA ASP A 49 -17.78 3.15 12.45
C ASP A 49 -16.57 2.31 12.85
N TYR A 50 -16.56 1.03 12.48
CA TYR A 50 -15.43 0.15 12.73
C TYR A 50 -14.20 0.58 11.90
N VAL A 51 -14.34 0.71 10.58
CA VAL A 51 -13.23 0.95 9.64
C VAL A 51 -12.73 2.39 9.66
N TYR A 52 -13.64 3.37 9.63
CA TYR A 52 -13.33 4.79 9.49
C TYR A 52 -13.39 5.52 10.83
N GLY A 53 -14.35 5.15 11.70
CA GLY A 53 -14.45 5.65 13.06
C GLY A 53 -13.39 5.07 14.02
N LYS A 54 -12.57 4.11 13.55
CA LYS A 54 -11.50 3.45 14.34
C LYS A 54 -12.02 2.81 15.63
N GLN A 55 -13.30 2.46 15.68
CA GLN A 55 -13.95 1.97 16.90
C GLN A 55 -13.63 0.50 17.17
N THR A 56 -13.29 0.16 18.40
CA THR A 56 -13.08 -1.21 18.85
C THR A 56 -14.41 -1.96 19.01
N TYR A 57 -14.35 -3.29 19.11
CA TYR A 57 -15.54 -4.10 19.40
C TYR A 57 -16.24 -3.69 20.70
N LYS A 58 -15.49 -3.26 21.72
CA LYS A 58 -16.05 -2.79 23.01
C LYS A 58 -16.80 -1.47 22.85
N GLN A 59 -16.22 -0.51 22.11
CA GLN A 59 -16.86 0.77 21.83
C GLN A 59 -18.13 0.61 20.99
N LEU A 60 -18.09 -0.24 19.95
CA LEU A 60 -19.27 -0.56 19.15
C LEU A 60 -20.34 -1.30 19.96
N ALA A 61 -19.93 -2.22 20.84
CA ALA A 61 -20.82 -2.93 21.74
C ALA A 61 -21.59 -1.96 22.66
N GLN A 62 -20.90 -0.98 23.25
CA GLN A 62 -21.50 0.08 24.06
C GLN A 62 -22.41 0.98 23.22
N LYS A 63 -21.93 1.48 22.07
CA LYS A 63 -22.68 2.39 21.18
C LYS A 63 -23.99 1.79 20.67
N TYR A 64 -23.96 0.52 20.28
CA TYR A 64 -25.11 -0.16 19.66
C TYR A 64 -25.88 -1.08 20.61
N ASN A 65 -25.52 -1.09 21.90
CA ASN A 65 -26.09 -1.96 22.92
C ASN A 65 -26.14 -3.46 22.51
N TYR A 66 -24.99 -3.96 22.06
CA TYR A 66 -24.78 -5.35 21.65
C TYR A 66 -23.62 -5.98 22.40
N SER A 67 -23.60 -7.31 22.50
CA SER A 67 -22.38 -7.99 22.93
C SER A 67 -21.27 -7.88 21.87
N SER A 68 -20.01 -7.87 22.29
CA SER A 68 -18.86 -7.88 21.38
C SER A 68 -18.90 -9.05 20.38
N LYS A 69 -19.40 -10.22 20.80
CA LYS A 69 -19.62 -11.38 19.91
C LYS A 69 -20.63 -11.08 18.80
N THR A 70 -21.69 -10.34 19.12
CA THR A 70 -22.72 -9.93 18.13
C THR A 70 -22.16 -8.94 17.13
N ILE A 71 -21.39 -7.93 17.58
CA ILE A 71 -20.68 -6.99 16.71
C ILE A 71 -19.75 -7.74 15.77
N GLN A 72 -18.94 -8.66 16.29
CA GLN A 72 -18.01 -9.45 15.47
C GLN A 72 -18.73 -10.27 14.40
N ARG A 73 -19.88 -10.89 14.72
CA ARG A 73 -20.72 -11.59 13.73
C ARG A 73 -21.24 -10.66 12.64
N LYS A 74 -21.75 -9.48 13.00
CA LYS A 74 -22.25 -8.47 12.04
C LYS A 74 -21.14 -7.95 11.13
N LEU A 75 -19.97 -7.64 11.68
CA LEU A 75 -18.81 -7.21 10.89
C LEU A 75 -18.34 -8.32 9.95
N LYS A 76 -18.39 -9.59 10.37
CA LYS A 76 -18.08 -10.73 9.49
C LYS A 76 -19.08 -10.87 8.34
N SER A 77 -20.38 -10.65 8.58
CA SER A 77 -21.42 -10.79 7.56
C SER A 77 -21.51 -9.63 6.56
N HIS A 78 -20.88 -8.48 6.84
CA HIS A 78 -20.88 -7.36 5.89
C HIS A 78 -20.22 -7.76 4.56
N GLN A 79 -20.76 -7.35 3.42
CA GLN A 79 -20.15 -7.61 2.11
C GLN A 79 -19.59 -6.31 1.55
N ILE A 80 -18.32 -6.35 1.17
CA ILE A 80 -17.63 -5.20 0.60
C ILE A 80 -18.09 -5.05 -0.84
N LYS A 81 -18.44 -3.83 -1.22
CA LYS A 81 -18.79 -3.49 -2.59
C LYS A 81 -17.55 -2.92 -3.27
N VAL A 82 -16.87 -3.73 -4.06
CA VAL A 82 -15.79 -3.25 -4.94
C VAL A 82 -16.45 -2.75 -6.22
N SER A 83 -16.24 -1.48 -6.57
CA SER A 83 -16.75 -0.92 -7.82
C SER A 83 -15.81 -1.27 -8.96
N ASN A 84 -16.38 -1.63 -10.11
CA ASN A 84 -15.60 -1.79 -11.34
C ASN A 84 -14.97 -0.45 -11.71
N LYS A 85 -13.70 -0.51 -12.11
CA LYS A 85 -12.92 0.66 -12.48
C LYS A 85 -13.13 0.96 -13.95
N THR A 86 -13.31 2.23 -14.29
CA THR A 86 -13.40 2.66 -15.68
C THR A 86 -12.01 2.71 -16.30
N SER A 87 -11.87 2.00 -17.42
CA SER A 87 -10.65 1.94 -18.23
C SER A 87 -10.27 3.32 -18.75
N ARG A 88 -8.99 3.68 -18.65
CA ARG A 88 -8.45 4.96 -19.10
C ARG A 88 -6.95 4.88 -19.35
N SER A 89 -6.38 5.96 -19.87
CA SER A 89 -4.92 6.14 -19.92
C SER A 89 -4.36 6.43 -18.52
N VAL A 90 -3.34 5.68 -18.11
CA VAL A 90 -2.76 5.77 -16.76
C VAL A 90 -1.24 5.72 -16.80
N VAL A 91 -0.62 6.31 -15.78
CA VAL A 91 0.75 5.96 -15.38
C VAL A 91 0.64 5.12 -14.12
N LEU A 92 1.17 3.92 -14.12
CA LEU A 92 1.03 3.01 -12.99
C LEU A 92 2.13 3.27 -11.96
N ILE A 93 1.75 3.45 -10.71
CA ILE A 93 2.66 3.29 -9.58
C ILE A 93 2.44 1.88 -9.06
N ILE A 94 3.52 1.13 -8.87
CA ILE A 94 3.48 -0.22 -8.33
C ILE A 94 4.46 -0.29 -7.16
N ASP A 95 3.95 -0.68 -5.99
CA ASP A 95 4.75 -0.84 -4.79
C ASP A 95 4.13 -1.91 -3.88
N THR A 96 4.93 -2.48 -3.00
CA THR A 96 4.52 -3.55 -2.09
C THR A 96 4.80 -3.16 -0.65
N THR A 97 3.80 -3.34 0.23
CA THR A 97 3.98 -3.15 1.67
C THR A 97 3.73 -4.43 2.45
N TYR A 98 4.62 -4.72 3.40
CA TYR A 98 4.53 -5.91 4.25
C TYR A 98 3.91 -5.62 5.62
N PHE A 99 3.11 -6.58 6.10
CA PHE A 99 2.46 -6.57 7.41
C PHE A 99 3.06 -7.68 8.27
N LYS A 100 4.09 -7.34 9.06
CA LYS A 100 4.94 -8.30 9.80
C LYS A 100 5.51 -9.37 8.84
N GLN A 101 5.96 -10.51 9.36
CA GLN A 101 6.44 -11.65 8.55
C GLN A 101 5.30 -12.55 8.03
N SER A 102 4.08 -12.00 7.85
CA SER A 102 2.90 -12.83 7.53
C SER A 102 2.43 -12.73 6.09
N PHE A 103 2.27 -11.52 5.56
CA PHE A 103 1.89 -11.26 4.17
C PHE A 103 2.21 -9.81 3.78
N GLY A 104 2.23 -9.53 2.49
CA GLY A 104 2.32 -8.22 1.88
C GLY A 104 1.14 -7.92 0.96
N VAL A 105 1.00 -6.65 0.61
CA VAL A 105 0.03 -6.13 -0.35
C VAL A 105 0.80 -5.40 -1.43
N MET A 106 0.77 -5.94 -2.63
CA MET A 106 1.22 -5.27 -3.85
C MET A 106 0.06 -4.47 -4.40
N LEU A 107 0.27 -3.19 -4.67
CA LEU A 107 -0.77 -2.25 -5.08
C LEU A 107 -0.40 -1.59 -6.39
N PHE A 108 -1.37 -1.50 -7.29
CA PHE A 108 -1.29 -0.81 -8.57
C PHE A 108 -2.21 0.41 -8.49
N THR A 109 -1.63 1.59 -8.56
CA THR A 109 -2.36 2.86 -8.41
C THR A 109 -2.11 3.72 -9.63
N ASP A 110 -3.18 4.36 -10.12
CA ASP A 110 -3.06 5.39 -11.15
C ASP A 110 -2.38 6.64 -10.58
N ALA A 111 -1.23 7.01 -11.14
CA ALA A 111 -0.49 8.19 -10.78
C ALA A 111 -1.25 9.49 -11.04
N TYR A 112 -2.18 9.52 -12.00
CA TYR A 112 -2.93 10.73 -12.32
C TYR A 112 -4.02 10.96 -11.28
N THR A 113 -4.97 10.02 -11.17
CA THR A 113 -6.13 10.17 -10.28
C THR A 113 -5.84 9.80 -8.82
N GLY A 114 -4.80 9.01 -8.55
CA GLY A 114 -4.54 8.42 -7.24
C GLY A 114 -5.46 7.23 -6.92
N GLU A 115 -6.26 6.76 -7.89
CA GLU A 115 -7.15 5.62 -7.70
C GLU A 115 -6.38 4.30 -7.67
N ASN A 116 -6.68 3.45 -6.69
CA ASN A 116 -6.18 2.08 -6.64
C ASN A 116 -6.95 1.23 -7.66
N LEU A 117 -6.23 0.65 -8.60
CA LEU A 117 -6.81 -0.11 -9.70
C LEU A 117 -6.86 -1.60 -9.40
N LEU A 118 -5.76 -2.13 -8.87
CA LEU A 118 -5.58 -3.56 -8.64
C LEU A 118 -4.69 -3.79 -7.43
N LYS A 119 -4.86 -4.93 -6.77
CA LYS A 119 -3.94 -5.38 -5.73
C LYS A 119 -3.77 -6.88 -5.72
N TYR A 120 -2.65 -7.33 -5.14
CA TYR A 120 -2.43 -8.73 -4.81
C TYR A 120 -1.95 -8.90 -3.37
N TYR A 121 -2.43 -9.97 -2.73
CA TYR A 121 -1.85 -10.45 -1.47
C TYR A 121 -0.68 -11.38 -1.78
N VAL A 122 0.50 -11.05 -1.27
CA VAL A 122 1.75 -11.74 -1.60
C VAL A 122 2.43 -12.22 -0.33
N LYS A 123 3.12 -13.36 -0.39
CA LYS A 123 4.04 -13.76 0.70
C LYS A 123 5.41 -13.15 0.51
N ASN A 124 5.89 -13.22 -0.72
CA ASN A 124 7.13 -12.63 -1.19
C ASN A 124 6.84 -11.92 -2.51
N GLU A 125 7.58 -10.85 -2.77
CA GLU A 125 7.46 -10.07 -3.99
C GLU A 125 8.17 -10.77 -5.14
N ASN A 126 7.43 -10.98 -6.23
CA ASN A 126 7.85 -11.72 -7.41
C ASN A 126 7.57 -10.87 -8.65
N ASN A 127 8.56 -10.75 -9.54
CA ASN A 127 8.46 -9.98 -10.79
C ASN A 127 7.29 -10.48 -11.67
N TYR A 128 6.97 -11.78 -11.62
CA TYR A 128 5.81 -12.34 -12.33
C TYR A 128 4.50 -11.64 -11.95
N LEU A 129 4.31 -11.26 -10.69
CA LEU A 129 3.08 -10.62 -10.23
C LEU A 129 2.93 -9.18 -10.75
N TYR A 130 4.04 -8.49 -11.01
CA TYR A 130 4.01 -7.18 -11.66
C TYR A 130 3.50 -7.30 -13.09
N LEU A 131 4.10 -8.22 -13.87
CA LEU A 131 3.71 -8.46 -15.26
C LEU A 131 2.26 -8.93 -15.35
N LYS A 132 1.88 -9.90 -14.51
CA LYS A 132 0.49 -10.37 -14.44
C LYS A 132 -0.50 -9.24 -14.15
N GLY A 133 -0.19 -8.36 -13.20
CA GLY A 133 -1.07 -7.24 -12.87
C GLY A 133 -1.18 -6.21 -13.99
N ILE A 134 -0.08 -5.99 -14.72
CA ILE A 134 -0.06 -5.16 -15.94
C ILE A 134 -0.96 -5.78 -17.01
N ASP A 135 -0.79 -7.08 -17.28
CA ASP A 135 -1.59 -7.80 -18.28
C ASP A 135 -3.08 -7.80 -17.93
N GLU A 136 -3.42 -7.97 -16.64
CA GLU A 136 -4.80 -7.91 -16.16
C GLU A 136 -5.43 -6.52 -16.40
N LEU A 137 -4.68 -5.44 -16.15
CA LEU A 137 -5.15 -4.08 -16.40
C LEU A 137 -5.30 -3.81 -17.91
N LEU A 138 -4.40 -4.32 -18.75
CA LEU A 138 -4.53 -4.22 -20.21
C LEU A 138 -5.78 -4.94 -20.71
N LEU A 139 -6.05 -6.15 -20.21
CA LEU A 139 -7.26 -6.92 -20.54
C LEU A 139 -8.55 -6.22 -20.09
N GLN A 140 -8.48 -5.43 -19.00
CA GLN A 140 -9.58 -4.58 -18.55
C GLN A 140 -9.73 -3.28 -19.38
N GLY A 141 -8.89 -3.07 -20.39
CA GLY A 141 -8.95 -1.93 -21.32
C GLY A 141 -8.15 -0.70 -20.89
N PHE A 142 -7.33 -0.77 -19.84
CA PHE A 142 -6.46 0.34 -19.46
C PHE A 142 -5.33 0.53 -20.48
N ILE A 143 -4.93 1.78 -20.70
CA ILE A 143 -3.78 2.12 -21.55
C ILE A 143 -2.65 2.59 -20.64
N ILE A 144 -1.57 1.81 -20.57
CA ILE A 144 -0.44 2.09 -19.68
C ILE A 144 0.60 2.94 -20.43
N LYS A 145 0.78 4.19 -20.00
CA LYS A 145 1.71 5.14 -20.62
C LYS A 145 3.11 5.10 -20.02
N GLY A 146 3.23 4.68 -18.77
CA GLY A 146 4.49 4.64 -18.03
C GLY A 146 4.30 3.94 -16.69
N ILE A 147 5.42 3.57 -16.07
CA ILE A 147 5.41 2.78 -14.83
C ILE A 147 6.42 3.37 -13.84
N VAL A 148 6.00 3.51 -12.60
CA VAL A 148 6.84 3.85 -11.45
C VAL A 148 6.90 2.65 -10.53
N CYS A 149 8.08 2.08 -10.35
CA CYS A 149 8.23 0.89 -9.50
C CYS A 149 9.45 0.99 -8.59
N ASP A 150 9.58 -0.01 -7.71
CA ASP A 150 10.81 -0.26 -6.99
C ASP A 150 11.89 -0.80 -7.95
N GLY A 151 13.15 -0.48 -7.68
CA GLY A 151 14.24 -0.68 -8.64
C GLY A 151 14.81 -2.09 -8.64
N ARG A 152 13.94 -3.10 -8.61
CA ARG A 152 14.36 -4.49 -8.68
C ARG A 152 14.98 -4.74 -10.05
N ARG A 153 16.26 -5.12 -10.06
CA ARG A 153 17.06 -5.27 -11.30
C ARG A 153 16.40 -6.13 -12.36
N GLY A 154 15.78 -7.25 -11.97
CA GLY A 154 15.08 -8.14 -12.91
C GLY A 154 13.76 -7.57 -13.41
N LEU A 155 13.10 -6.71 -12.63
CA LEU A 155 11.80 -6.13 -12.95
C LEU A 155 11.94 -5.03 -14.01
N ILE A 156 12.91 -4.12 -13.81
CA ILE A 156 13.12 -3.00 -14.74
C ILE A 156 13.38 -3.52 -16.15
N LYS A 157 14.22 -4.56 -16.29
CA LYS A 157 14.50 -5.17 -17.60
C LYS A 157 13.25 -5.75 -18.27
N SER A 158 12.41 -6.45 -17.51
CA SER A 158 11.15 -7.02 -18.03
C SER A 158 10.11 -5.96 -18.42
N LEU A 159 10.24 -4.74 -17.92
CA LEU A 159 9.35 -3.62 -18.21
C LEU A 159 9.90 -2.65 -19.24
N SER A 160 10.99 -3.00 -19.93
CA SER A 160 11.70 -2.13 -20.88
C SER A 160 10.86 -1.63 -22.06
N PHE A 161 9.72 -2.26 -22.35
CA PHE A 161 8.74 -1.78 -23.33
C PHE A 161 8.08 -0.46 -22.91
N TYR A 162 8.02 -0.16 -21.61
CA TYR A 162 7.41 1.05 -21.08
C TYR A 162 8.47 2.07 -20.63
N PRO A 163 8.13 3.37 -20.60
CA PRO A 163 8.87 4.35 -19.81
C PRO A 163 8.83 3.98 -18.32
N VAL A 164 9.89 3.36 -17.82
CA VAL A 164 10.03 2.95 -16.41
C VAL A 164 10.80 4.01 -15.64
N GLN A 165 10.13 4.59 -14.66
CA GLN A 165 10.74 5.43 -13.64
C GLN A 165 11.03 4.58 -12.40
N PHE A 166 12.31 4.50 -12.04
CA PHE A 166 12.68 4.00 -10.72
C PHE A 166 12.42 5.11 -9.69
N CYS A 167 11.53 4.84 -8.73
CA CYS A 167 11.24 5.72 -7.61
C CYS A 167 12.52 6.19 -6.91
N GLN A 168 12.79 7.50 -6.97
CA GLN A 168 13.99 8.11 -6.39
C GLN A 168 14.07 7.92 -4.87
N PHE A 169 12.93 7.89 -4.17
CA PHE A 169 12.90 7.61 -2.73
C PHE A 169 13.38 6.20 -2.39
N HIS A 170 13.03 5.20 -3.22
CA HIS A 170 13.53 3.84 -3.06
C HIS A 170 15.02 3.73 -3.37
N GLN A 171 15.53 4.50 -4.35
CA GLN A 171 16.97 4.62 -4.58
C GLN A 171 17.68 5.18 -3.34
N VAL A 172 17.16 6.26 -2.74
CA VAL A 172 17.71 6.83 -1.49
C VAL A 172 17.68 5.79 -0.35
N LYS A 173 16.61 5.00 -0.22
CA LYS A 173 16.54 3.88 0.75
C LYS A 173 17.60 2.81 0.48
N ILE A 174 17.96 2.52 -0.78
CA ILE A 174 19.05 1.59 -1.10
C ILE A 174 20.39 2.14 -0.60
N ILE A 175 20.66 3.43 -0.84
CA ILE A 175 21.88 4.07 -0.34
C ILE A 175 21.94 4.06 1.19
N GLN A 176 20.81 4.31 1.86
CA GLN A 176 20.70 4.20 3.33
C GLN A 176 21.07 2.82 3.88
N ARG A 177 20.83 1.74 3.12
CA ARG A 177 21.24 0.39 3.55
C ARG A 177 22.74 0.22 3.46
N TYR A 178 23.41 0.85 2.51
CA TYR A 178 24.86 0.74 2.36
C TYR A 178 25.60 1.69 3.29
N LEU A 179 25.15 2.94 3.40
CA LEU A 179 25.88 4.03 4.03
C LEU A 179 25.15 4.58 5.25
N SER A 180 25.91 4.77 6.33
CA SER A 180 25.41 5.47 7.51
C SER A 180 25.30 6.97 7.26
N LYS A 181 24.16 7.56 7.62
CA LYS A 181 23.95 9.03 7.61
C LYS A 181 24.88 9.77 8.58
N ARG A 182 25.45 9.08 9.56
CA ARG A 182 26.31 9.66 10.62
C ARG A 182 27.80 9.45 10.36
N SER A 183 28.18 8.97 9.17
CA SER A 183 29.58 8.77 8.85
C SER A 183 30.36 10.08 8.94
N LYS A 184 31.56 10.03 9.55
CA LYS A 184 32.48 11.18 9.57
C LYS A 184 33.36 11.25 8.32
N GLN A 185 33.46 10.15 7.57
CA GLN A 185 34.29 10.03 6.37
C GLN A 185 33.80 10.98 5.26
N PRO A 186 34.67 11.84 4.70
CA PRO A 186 34.33 12.77 3.63
C PRO A 186 33.69 12.08 2.41
N THR A 187 34.32 11.01 1.93
CA THR A 187 33.84 10.16 0.82
C THR A 187 32.37 9.75 0.97
N VAL A 188 31.96 9.38 2.18
CA VAL A 188 30.58 8.98 2.49
C VAL A 188 29.65 10.18 2.62
N LYS A 189 30.11 11.29 3.21
CA LYS A 189 29.33 12.52 3.37
C LYS A 189 28.97 13.15 2.03
N ASP A 190 29.93 13.21 1.12
CA ASP A 190 29.75 13.86 -0.18
C ASP A 190 28.85 13.02 -1.08
N LEU A 191 29.01 11.69 -1.07
CA LEU A 191 28.08 10.81 -1.77
C LEU A 191 26.65 10.91 -1.21
N TRP A 192 26.52 11.16 0.10
CA TRP A 192 25.25 11.44 0.75
C TRP A 192 24.64 12.77 0.31
N LEU A 193 25.45 13.83 0.19
CA LEU A 193 25.03 15.12 -0.32
C LEU A 193 24.45 14.96 -1.73
N ILE A 194 25.18 14.30 -2.63
CA ILE A 194 24.75 14.00 -4.00
C ILE A 194 23.44 13.21 -3.97
N THR A 195 23.36 12.14 -3.17
CA THR A 195 22.15 11.30 -3.05
C THR A 195 20.92 12.12 -2.62
N ASN A 196 21.08 13.10 -1.73
CA ASN A 196 19.96 13.93 -1.27
C ASN A 196 19.48 14.94 -2.33
N LEU A 197 20.37 15.34 -3.24
CA LEU A 197 20.03 16.22 -4.38
C LEU A 197 19.24 15.50 -5.48
N LEU A 198 19.16 14.16 -5.46
CA LEU A 198 18.54 13.33 -6.51
C LEU A 198 17.13 13.80 -6.96
N THR A 199 16.34 14.34 -6.03
CA THR A 199 14.96 14.80 -6.31
C THR A 199 14.87 16.24 -6.83
N GLN A 200 15.98 16.97 -6.84
CA GLN A 200 16.02 18.42 -7.05
C GLN A 200 16.78 18.83 -8.33
N VAL A 201 17.52 17.90 -8.93
CA VAL A 201 18.46 18.20 -10.03
C VAL A 201 18.09 17.47 -11.32
N THR A 202 18.72 17.86 -12.42
CA THR A 202 18.59 17.17 -13.71
C THR A 202 19.46 15.92 -13.80
N GLU A 203 19.14 15.02 -14.75
CA GLU A 203 19.99 13.84 -15.03
C GLU A 203 21.44 14.22 -15.32
N ILE A 204 21.64 15.30 -16.09
CA ILE A 204 22.97 15.81 -16.48
C ILE A 204 23.73 16.25 -15.23
N GLN A 205 23.16 17.16 -14.44
CA GLN A 205 23.79 17.63 -13.20
C GLN A 205 24.09 16.49 -12.22
N PHE A 206 23.16 15.54 -12.07
CA PHE A 206 23.38 14.40 -11.18
C PHE A 206 24.51 13.50 -11.65
N LYS A 207 24.61 13.29 -12.97
CA LYS A 207 25.71 12.54 -13.58
C LYS A 207 27.04 13.25 -13.34
N ASP A 208 27.10 14.56 -13.58
CA ASP A 208 28.30 15.36 -13.39
C ASP A 208 28.78 15.30 -11.93
N PHE A 209 27.86 15.39 -10.96
CA PHE A 209 28.22 15.24 -9.54
C PHE A 209 28.77 13.85 -9.21
N LEU A 210 28.23 12.79 -9.80
CA LEU A 210 28.76 11.43 -9.61
C LEU A 210 30.15 11.25 -10.24
N GLU A 211 30.40 11.89 -11.38
CA GLU A 211 31.70 11.86 -12.04
C GLU A 211 32.74 12.62 -11.21
N GLN A 212 32.43 13.85 -10.78
CA GLN A 212 33.30 14.63 -9.89
C GLN A 212 33.63 13.89 -8.59
N TRP A 213 32.62 13.27 -7.95
CA TRP A 213 32.85 12.46 -6.75
C TRP A 213 33.78 11.27 -7.01
N PHE A 214 33.65 10.64 -8.18
CA PHE A 214 34.50 9.51 -8.54
C PHE A 214 35.94 9.98 -8.77
N ASP A 215 36.14 11.06 -9.50
CA ASP A 215 37.46 11.62 -9.80
C ASP A 215 38.19 12.06 -8.51
N GLU A 216 37.48 12.68 -7.57
CA GLU A 216 38.05 13.11 -6.29
C GLU A 216 38.46 11.93 -5.40
N TYR A 217 37.69 10.84 -5.43
CA TYR A 217 37.81 9.73 -4.50
C TYR A 217 38.21 8.41 -5.17
N GLU A 218 38.76 8.41 -6.38
CA GLU A 218 39.03 7.20 -7.16
C GLU A 218 39.99 6.24 -6.43
N ASP A 219 41.09 6.76 -5.90
CA ASP A 219 42.09 5.98 -5.18
C ASP A 219 41.48 5.30 -3.95
N TYR A 220 40.75 6.08 -3.14
CA TYR A 220 40.01 5.56 -1.98
C TYR A 220 38.95 4.55 -2.41
N TYR A 221 38.22 4.82 -3.49
CA TYR A 221 37.20 3.93 -4.02
C TYR A 221 37.78 2.58 -4.44
N ASN A 222 38.96 2.57 -5.07
CA ASN A 222 39.64 1.40 -5.61
C ASN A 222 40.57 0.67 -4.63
N GLU A 223 40.78 1.22 -3.43
CA GLU A 223 41.56 0.61 -2.37
C GLU A 223 41.18 -0.87 -2.13
N CYS A 224 42.19 -1.74 -2.08
CA CYS A 224 42.05 -3.18 -1.89
C CYS A 224 42.85 -3.65 -0.67
N THR A 225 42.21 -4.45 0.17
CA THR A 225 42.85 -5.15 1.30
C THR A 225 43.18 -6.58 0.87
N LEU A 226 44.42 -7.02 1.11
CA LEU A 226 44.85 -8.39 0.90
C LEU A 226 44.53 -9.24 2.13
N ASN A 227 43.92 -10.40 1.95
CA ASN A 227 43.70 -11.36 3.02
C ASN A 227 44.99 -12.19 3.23
N PRO A 228 45.65 -12.09 4.40
CA PRO A 228 46.95 -12.74 4.62
C PRO A 228 46.88 -14.28 4.65
N GLU A 229 45.73 -14.86 5.01
CA GLU A 229 45.55 -16.31 5.11
C GLU A 229 45.24 -16.97 3.76
N THR A 230 44.50 -16.26 2.89
CA THR A 230 44.03 -16.82 1.61
C THR A 230 44.74 -16.25 0.38
N GLY A 231 45.57 -15.21 0.57
CA GLY A 231 46.25 -14.47 -0.52
C GLY A 231 45.33 -13.67 -1.44
N LYS A 232 44.00 -13.70 -1.22
CA LYS A 232 43.02 -13.03 -2.08
C LYS A 232 42.86 -11.57 -1.71
N SER A 233 42.88 -10.68 -2.71
CA SER A 233 42.54 -9.27 -2.54
C SER A 233 41.04 -9.03 -2.64
N HIS A 234 40.54 -8.06 -1.86
CA HIS A 234 39.17 -7.57 -1.96
C HIS A 234 39.13 -6.07 -1.73
N TYR A 235 38.16 -5.40 -2.33
CA TYR A 235 37.97 -3.96 -2.10
C TYR A 235 37.76 -3.67 -0.61
N THR A 236 38.47 -2.68 -0.07
CA THR A 236 38.35 -2.25 1.33
C THR A 236 36.93 -1.71 1.56
N HIS A 237 36.45 -0.82 0.68
CA HIS A 237 35.21 -0.05 0.87
C HIS A 237 33.99 -0.64 0.15
N ARG A 238 33.71 -1.93 0.33
CA ARG A 238 32.64 -2.67 -0.40
C ARG A 238 31.27 -1.99 -0.38
N ARG A 239 30.86 -1.43 0.77
CA ARG A 239 29.55 -0.78 0.93
C ARG A 239 29.48 0.55 0.17
N LEU A 240 30.53 1.37 0.23
CA LEU A 240 30.66 2.60 -0.55
C LEU A 240 30.62 2.30 -2.04
N ARG A 241 31.39 1.30 -2.49
CA ARG A 241 31.37 0.84 -3.87
C ARG A 241 29.97 0.40 -4.31
N SER A 242 29.27 -0.34 -3.47
CA SER A 242 27.90 -0.82 -3.76
C SER A 242 26.90 0.33 -3.84
N ALA A 243 27.02 1.34 -2.97
CA ALA A 243 26.19 2.54 -2.99
C ALA A 243 26.39 3.34 -4.29
N PHE A 244 27.63 3.71 -4.59
CA PHE A 244 27.98 4.45 -5.81
C PHE A 244 27.56 3.69 -7.07
N ARG A 245 27.89 2.40 -7.16
CA ARG A 245 27.49 1.56 -8.29
C ARG A 245 25.97 1.49 -8.46
N SER A 246 25.21 1.48 -7.36
CA SER A 246 23.75 1.49 -7.45
C SER A 246 23.23 2.78 -8.09
N LEU A 247 23.79 3.95 -7.77
CA LEU A 247 23.40 5.20 -8.40
C LEU A 247 23.73 5.18 -9.90
N LYS A 248 24.98 4.81 -10.24
CA LYS A 248 25.44 4.76 -11.63
C LYS A 248 24.66 3.77 -12.50
N THR A 249 24.39 2.56 -11.99
CA THR A 249 23.67 1.51 -12.72
C THR A 249 22.22 1.89 -13.00
N ASN A 250 21.59 2.62 -12.07
CA ASN A 250 20.17 2.94 -12.15
C ASN A 250 19.89 4.31 -12.79
N LEU A 251 20.94 5.09 -13.10
CA LEU A 251 20.87 6.48 -13.55
C LEU A 251 19.82 6.70 -14.65
N SER A 252 19.84 5.87 -15.69
CA SER A 252 18.93 5.97 -16.84
C SER A 252 17.45 5.87 -16.48
N TYR A 253 17.12 5.18 -15.38
CA TYR A 253 15.75 4.97 -14.89
C TYR A 253 15.35 5.96 -13.78
N LEU A 254 16.30 6.66 -13.17
CA LEU A 254 16.02 7.63 -12.09
C LEU A 254 15.45 8.95 -12.61
N PHE A 255 15.61 9.23 -13.90
CA PHE A 255 15.23 10.48 -14.56
C PHE A 255 14.33 10.27 -15.78
N THR A 256 13.69 9.11 -15.92
CA THR A 256 12.73 8.82 -17.00
C THR A 256 11.63 9.88 -17.08
N TYR A 257 11.19 10.42 -15.95
CA TYR A 257 10.21 11.51 -15.92
C TYR A 257 10.70 12.80 -16.62
N GLN A 258 12.00 13.07 -16.64
CA GLN A 258 12.58 14.23 -17.35
C GLN A 258 12.66 13.96 -18.87
N LYS A 259 12.88 12.70 -19.27
CA LYS A 259 12.91 12.29 -20.69
C LYS A 259 11.52 12.34 -21.34
N TYR A 260 10.48 12.09 -20.55
CA TYR A 260 9.09 12.04 -21.02
C TYR A 260 8.20 13.03 -20.25
N PRO A 261 8.44 14.35 -20.37
CA PRO A 261 7.72 15.35 -19.58
C PRO A 261 6.22 15.37 -19.89
N THR A 262 5.83 15.08 -21.14
CA THR A 262 4.43 15.03 -21.58
C THR A 262 3.62 13.91 -20.92
N LEU A 263 4.29 12.88 -20.38
CA LEU A 263 3.63 11.76 -19.70
C LEU A 263 3.35 12.05 -18.22
N ASN A 264 3.88 13.14 -17.65
CA ASN A 264 3.69 13.51 -16.23
C ASN A 264 3.95 12.34 -15.26
N ILE A 265 4.99 11.56 -15.52
CA ILE A 265 5.39 10.44 -14.66
C ILE A 265 5.94 11.01 -13.36
N PRO A 266 5.44 10.61 -12.17
CA PRO A 266 6.01 11.09 -10.93
C PRO A 266 7.38 10.43 -10.69
N ASN A 267 8.36 11.22 -10.23
CA ASN A 267 9.70 10.73 -9.87
C ASN A 267 9.72 9.85 -8.59
N THR A 268 8.64 9.86 -7.82
CA THR A 268 8.48 9.12 -6.55
C THR A 268 7.13 8.41 -6.46
N SER A 269 7.05 7.38 -5.62
CA SER A 269 5.84 6.60 -5.34
C SER A 269 5.03 7.14 -4.15
N ASN A 270 5.17 8.43 -3.81
CA ASN A 270 4.60 9.05 -2.60
C ASN A 270 3.09 8.82 -2.44
N LYS A 271 2.33 8.80 -3.54
CA LYS A 271 0.87 8.54 -3.52
C LYS A 271 0.53 7.17 -2.93
N ILE A 272 1.30 6.14 -3.30
CA ILE A 272 1.12 4.79 -2.75
C ILE A 272 1.64 4.72 -1.32
N GLU A 273 2.78 5.34 -1.01
CA GLU A 273 3.33 5.30 0.34
C GLU A 273 2.39 5.93 1.38
N GLY A 274 1.73 7.05 1.04
CA GLY A 274 0.70 7.66 1.88
C GLY A 274 -0.48 6.71 2.13
N SER A 275 -0.93 6.02 1.07
CA SER A 275 -2.00 5.01 1.16
C SER A 275 -1.60 3.84 2.08
N PHE A 276 -0.37 3.35 1.98
CA PHE A 276 0.16 2.31 2.87
C PHE A 276 0.30 2.77 4.32
N ALA A 277 0.76 4.00 4.55
CA ALA A 277 0.85 4.56 5.90
C ALA A 277 -0.53 4.64 6.56
N HIS A 278 -1.52 5.16 5.84
CA HIS A 278 -2.91 5.21 6.30
C HIS A 278 -3.49 3.82 6.57
N LEU A 279 -3.22 2.85 5.68
CA LEU A 279 -3.64 1.46 5.84
C LEU A 279 -3.05 0.81 7.10
N LYS A 280 -1.74 0.98 7.32
CA LYS A 280 -1.04 0.48 8.52
C LYS A 280 -1.58 1.13 9.79
N GLN A 281 -1.86 2.43 9.76
CA GLN A 281 -2.43 3.14 10.91
C GLN A 281 -3.80 2.57 11.29
N LYS A 282 -4.70 2.36 10.32
CA LYS A 282 -6.03 1.77 10.56
C LYS A 282 -5.94 0.35 11.10
N LEU A 283 -5.07 -0.48 10.53
CA LEU A 283 -4.86 -1.85 11.02
C LEU A 283 -4.30 -1.89 12.44
N ARG A 284 -3.46 -0.92 12.83
CA ARG A 284 -2.91 -0.80 14.18
C ARG A 284 -3.99 -0.51 15.23
N CYS A 285 -5.09 0.16 14.87
CA CYS A 285 -6.24 0.35 15.76
C CYS A 285 -6.97 -0.99 16.07
N HIS A 286 -6.76 -2.02 15.25
CA HIS A 286 -7.40 -3.33 15.37
C HIS A 286 -6.37 -4.45 15.52
N ASN A 287 -5.50 -4.32 16.53
CA ASN A 287 -4.52 -5.36 16.86
C ASN A 287 -5.21 -6.69 17.22
N GLY A 288 -4.57 -7.81 16.85
CA GLY A 288 -5.06 -9.16 17.16
C GLY A 288 -6.08 -9.75 16.17
N LEU A 289 -6.40 -9.05 15.06
CA LEU A 289 -7.27 -9.60 14.02
C LEU A 289 -6.68 -10.85 13.35
N LYS A 290 -7.56 -11.82 13.05
CA LYS A 290 -7.23 -12.96 12.19
C LYS A 290 -6.95 -12.47 10.76
N LEU A 291 -6.13 -13.22 10.01
CA LEU A 291 -5.69 -12.85 8.66
C LEU A 291 -6.86 -12.48 7.72
N LYS A 292 -7.91 -13.32 7.66
CA LYS A 292 -9.10 -13.07 6.83
C LYS A 292 -9.79 -11.74 7.15
N GLN A 293 -9.80 -11.32 8.43
CA GLN A 293 -10.42 -10.06 8.83
C GLN A 293 -9.55 -8.85 8.51
N LYS A 294 -8.22 -9.02 8.55
CA LYS A 294 -7.27 -7.99 8.09
C LYS A 294 -7.39 -7.77 6.60
N MET A 295 -7.43 -8.84 5.81
CA MET A 295 -7.62 -8.76 4.36
C MET A 295 -8.92 -8.04 4.03
N LYS A 296 -10.03 -8.45 4.67
CA LYS A 296 -11.31 -7.75 4.53
C LYS A 296 -11.24 -6.24 4.84
N LEU A 297 -10.52 -5.85 5.90
CA LEU A 297 -10.34 -4.42 6.20
C LEU A 297 -9.52 -3.70 5.11
N ILE A 298 -8.49 -4.38 4.58
CA ILE A 298 -7.67 -3.87 3.47
C ILE A 298 -8.52 -3.76 2.19
N ASP A 299 -9.39 -4.72 1.91
CA ASP A 299 -10.35 -4.70 0.79
C ASP A 299 -11.24 -3.47 0.83
N GLU A 300 -11.81 -3.16 1.99
CA GLU A 300 -12.64 -1.98 2.17
C GLU A 300 -11.84 -0.68 1.96
N ILE A 301 -10.63 -0.61 2.55
CA ILE A 301 -9.84 0.63 2.54
C ILE A 301 -9.26 0.94 1.16
N LEU A 302 -8.82 -0.09 0.43
CA LEU A 302 -8.19 0.09 -0.87
C LEU A 302 -9.22 0.20 -2.01
N GLY A 303 -10.40 -0.41 -1.86
CA GLY A 303 -11.49 -0.30 -2.84
C GLY A 303 -11.19 -0.93 -4.21
N CYS A 304 -10.29 -1.91 -4.23
CA CYS A 304 -9.87 -2.72 -5.37
C CYS A 304 -9.54 -4.13 -4.88
#